data_AF-A0A7Y0AA24-F1
#
_entry.id   AF-A0A7Y0AA24-F1
#
_cell.length_a   1.000
_cell.length_b   1.000
_cell.length_c   1.000
_cell.angle_alpha   90.00
_cell.angle_beta   90.00
_cell.angle_gamma   90.00
#
_symmetry.space_group_name_H-M   'P 1'
#
loop_
_entity.id
_entity.type
_entity.pdbx_description
1 polymer ?
#
loop_
_entity_poly.entity_id
_entity_poly.type
_entity_poly.pdbx_seq_one_letter_code
_entity_poly.pdbx_strand_id
1 'polypeptide(L)'
;MKRILGILFAIIVLVSCNSQKIYSDFDISYSKSGGLAPIYENLLIKGNTAYYSFEGQGKKFKQNFNVSNEDLSKLEKVISQNNFRRIEEDHKKVYDFISTSIIIKKGSNSGSKTDASAIMPNYKTNWTNITSAFQEIINANVKKQ
;
A
#
# COMPACT_ATOMS: atom_id res chain seq x y z
N MET A 1 -9.48 -19.11 -38.81
CA MET A 1 -8.89 -19.63 -37.55
C MET A 1 -7.68 -18.81 -37.06
N LYS A 2 -6.59 -18.65 -37.83
CA LYS A 2 -5.38 -17.89 -37.39
C LYS A 2 -5.65 -16.42 -36.99
N ARG A 3 -6.56 -15.72 -37.69
CA ARG A 3 -6.96 -14.34 -37.35
C ARG A 3 -7.73 -14.23 -36.03
N ILE A 4 -8.61 -15.18 -35.73
CA ILE A 4 -9.40 -15.21 -34.49
C ILE A 4 -8.49 -15.54 -33.29
N LEU A 5 -7.55 -16.47 -33.47
CA LEU A 5 -6.56 -16.81 -32.44
C LEU A 5 -5.66 -15.62 -32.09
N GLY A 6 -5.24 -14.84 -33.10
CA GLY A 6 -4.45 -13.62 -32.90
C GLY A 6 -5.20 -12.52 -32.14
N ILE A 7 -6.49 -12.32 -32.44
CA ILE A 7 -7.36 -11.38 -31.70
C ILE A 7 -7.52 -11.83 -30.25
N LEU A 8 -7.76 -13.13 -30.02
CA LEU A 8 -7.91 -13.69 -28.67
C LEU A 8 -6.62 -13.51 -27.85
N PHE A 9 -5.46 -13.74 -28.46
CA PHE A 9 -4.16 -13.53 -27.83
C PHE A 9 -3.92 -12.04 -27.49
N ALA A 10 -4.28 -11.12 -28.40
CA ALA A 10 -4.16 -9.69 -28.15
C ALA A 10 -5.04 -9.22 -26.98
N ILE A 11 -6.27 -9.73 -26.87
CA ILE A 11 -7.17 -9.41 -25.74
C ILE A 11 -6.57 -9.90 -24.42
N ILE A 12 -6.02 -11.12 -24.38
CA ILE A 12 -5.40 -11.67 -23.17
C ILE A 12 -4.20 -10.82 -22.71
N VAL A 13 -3.35 -10.39 -23.65
CA VAL A 13 -2.20 -9.51 -23.35
C VAL A 13 -2.66 -8.14 -22.84
N LEU A 14 -3.70 -7.54 -23.43
CA LEU A 14 -4.22 -6.25 -22.99
C LEU A 14 -4.84 -6.31 -21.59
N VAL A 15 -5.56 -7.39 -21.28
CA VAL A 15 -6.16 -7.59 -19.96
C VAL A 15 -5.09 -7.85 -18.88
N SER A 16 -4.01 -8.58 -19.20
CA SER A 16 -2.92 -8.83 -18.25
C SER A 16 -2.15 -7.56 -17.91
N CYS A 17 -1.86 -6.70 -18.90
CA CYS A 17 -1.22 -5.40 -18.68
C CYS A 17 -2.04 -4.48 -17.75
N ASN A 18 -3.37 -4.45 -17.92
CA ASN A 18 -4.23 -3.62 -17.06
C ASN A 18 -4.26 -4.07 -15.60
N SER A 19 -4.15 -5.38 -15.35
CA SER A 19 -4.12 -5.92 -13.98
C SER A 19 -2.86 -5.53 -13.20
N GLN A 20 -1.72 -5.41 -13.88
CA GLN A 20 -0.45 -5.00 -13.29
C GLN A 20 -0.34 -3.48 -13.12
N LYS A 21 -1.02 -2.70 -13.98
CA LYS A 21 -0.98 -1.24 -13.95
C LYS A 21 -1.41 -0.66 -12.60
N ILE A 22 -2.42 -1.24 -11.95
CA ILE A 22 -2.89 -0.78 -10.62
C ILE A 22 -1.76 -0.79 -9.58
N TYR A 23 -0.89 -1.80 -9.62
CA TYR A 23 0.22 -1.97 -8.67
C TYR A 23 1.43 -1.06 -8.95
N SER A 24 1.44 -0.35 -10.08
CA SER A 24 2.51 0.60 -10.44
C SER A 24 2.00 2.04 -10.59
N ASP A 25 0.70 2.23 -10.81
CA ASP A 25 0.05 3.51 -11.10
C ASP A 25 -0.72 4.04 -9.88
N PHE A 26 0.04 4.46 -8.86
CA PHE A 26 -0.46 5.04 -7.60
C PHE A 26 0.37 6.27 -7.22
N ASP A 27 -0.23 7.19 -6.46
CA ASP A 27 0.44 8.34 -5.86
C ASP A 27 1.02 7.99 -4.48
N ILE A 28 0.27 7.25 -3.67
CA ILE A 28 0.66 6.78 -2.33
C ILE A 28 0.30 5.29 -2.20
N SER A 29 1.19 4.48 -1.63
CA SER A 29 0.91 3.10 -1.28
C SER A 29 1.23 2.80 0.18
N TYR A 30 0.42 1.92 0.76
CA TYR A 30 0.67 1.22 2.01
C TYR A 30 0.59 -0.28 1.72
N SER A 31 1.62 -1.04 2.12
CA SER A 31 1.71 -2.48 1.91
C SER A 31 2.19 -3.15 3.18
N LYS A 32 1.40 -4.06 3.73
CA LYS A 32 1.76 -4.89 4.88
C LYS A 32 1.88 -6.34 4.45
N SER A 33 3.07 -6.91 4.59
CA SER A 33 3.39 -8.24 4.08
C SER A 33 4.39 -9.01 4.92
N GLY A 34 4.25 -10.34 4.93
CA GLY A 34 5.16 -11.26 5.61
C GLY A 34 4.45 -12.07 6.68
N GLY A 35 5.21 -12.58 7.65
CA GLY A 35 4.72 -13.52 8.66
C GLY A 35 4.89 -14.99 8.26
N LEU A 36 4.98 -15.86 9.28
CA LEU A 36 5.04 -17.32 9.10
C LEU A 36 3.82 -17.89 8.36
N ALA A 37 2.65 -17.31 8.62
CA ALA A 37 1.44 -17.47 7.82
C ALA A 37 1.26 -16.19 7.01
N PRO A 38 1.77 -16.12 5.76
CA PRO A 38 1.90 -14.87 5.05
C PRO A 38 0.57 -14.14 4.91
N ILE A 39 0.60 -12.84 5.22
CA ILE A 39 -0.47 -11.91 4.85
C ILE A 39 0.07 -10.91 3.83
N TYR A 40 -0.84 -10.37 3.02
CA TYR A 40 -0.57 -9.31 2.06
C TYR A 40 -1.76 -8.35 2.08
N GLU A 41 -1.61 -7.21 2.76
CA GLU A 41 -2.60 -6.15 2.80
C GLU A 41 -2.03 -4.94 2.05
N ASN A 42 -2.75 -4.45 1.05
CA ASN A 42 -2.31 -3.34 0.23
C ASN A 42 -3.41 -2.30 0.13
N LEU A 43 -3.03 -1.03 0.24
CA LEU A 43 -3.84 0.13 -0.08
C LEU A 43 -3.06 1.01 -1.07
N LEU A 44 -3.61 1.21 -2.25
CA LEU A 44 -3.02 2.01 -3.32
C LEU A 44 -3.94 3.19 -3.60
N ILE A 45 -3.46 4.42 -3.39
CA ILE A 45 -4.22 5.65 -3.55
C ILE A 45 -3.71 6.39 -4.79
N LYS A 46 -4.63 6.82 -5.67
CA LYS A 46 -4.38 7.68 -6.81
C LYS A 46 -5.44 8.78 -6.88
N GLY A 47 -5.02 10.04 -6.73
CA GLY A 47 -5.94 11.15 -6.46
C GLY A 47 -6.80 10.84 -5.24
N ASN A 48 -8.12 10.80 -5.42
CA ASN A 48 -9.09 10.42 -4.39
C ASN A 48 -9.64 9.00 -4.52
N THR A 49 -9.12 8.21 -5.46
CA THR A 49 -9.51 6.81 -5.64
C THR A 49 -8.51 5.90 -4.94
N ALA A 50 -9.01 4.82 -4.34
CA ALA A 50 -8.20 3.82 -3.68
C ALA A 50 -8.56 2.40 -4.12
N TYR A 51 -7.53 1.58 -4.33
CA TYR A 51 -7.64 0.14 -4.47
C TYR A 51 -7.07 -0.52 -3.21
N TYR A 52 -7.88 -1.34 -2.57
CA TYR A 52 -7.48 -2.18 -1.46
C TYR A 52 -7.48 -3.66 -1.86
N SER A 53 -6.50 -4.41 -1.38
CA SER A 53 -6.49 -5.87 -1.50
C SER A 53 -5.88 -6.52 -0.27
N PHE A 54 -6.51 -7.60 0.17
CA PHE A 54 -6.02 -8.45 1.25
C PHE A 54 -5.93 -9.91 0.77
N GLU A 55 -4.84 -10.57 1.14
CA GLU A 55 -4.67 -12.01 1.00
C GLU A 55 -3.97 -12.57 2.23
N GLY A 56 -4.60 -13.51 2.93
CA GLY A 56 -4.06 -14.08 4.15
C GLY A 56 -5.07 -14.96 4.86
N GLN A 57 -4.60 -15.97 5.60
CA GLN A 57 -5.47 -16.85 6.39
C GLN A 57 -6.59 -17.53 5.56
N GLY A 58 -6.29 -17.89 4.31
CA GLY A 58 -7.28 -18.47 3.38
C GLY A 58 -8.33 -17.50 2.85
N LYS A 59 -8.27 -16.21 3.23
CA LYS A 59 -9.16 -15.17 2.72
C LYS A 59 -8.45 -14.34 1.64
N LYS A 60 -9.20 -13.97 0.61
CA LYS A 60 -8.75 -13.06 -0.44
C LYS A 60 -9.88 -12.13 -0.84
N PHE A 61 -9.67 -10.83 -0.71
CA PHE A 61 -10.66 -9.84 -1.11
C PHE A 61 -10.02 -8.57 -1.66
N LYS A 62 -10.74 -7.91 -2.54
CA LYS A 62 -10.32 -6.70 -3.25
C LYS A 62 -11.49 -5.72 -3.27
N GLN A 63 -11.21 -4.45 -3.04
CA GLN A 63 -12.23 -3.41 -3.01
C GLN A 63 -11.67 -2.11 -3.59
N ASN A 64 -12.44 -1.48 -4.48
CA ASN A 64 -12.20 -0.09 -4.86
C ASN A 64 -13.12 0.81 -4.05
N PHE A 65 -12.62 1.97 -3.62
CA PHE A 65 -13.41 2.99 -2.93
C PHE A 65 -12.83 4.39 -3.16
N ASN A 66 -13.60 5.42 -2.82
CA ASN A 66 -13.11 6.79 -2.81
C ASN A 66 -12.70 7.17 -1.39
N VAL A 67 -11.54 7.80 -1.26
CA VAL A 67 -11.09 8.42 -0.01
C VAL A 67 -11.62 9.85 0.02
N SER A 68 -12.19 10.27 1.15
CA SER A 68 -12.65 11.64 1.28
C SER A 68 -11.47 12.62 1.23
N ASN A 69 -11.69 13.85 0.74
CA ASN A 69 -10.65 14.88 0.74
C ASN A 69 -10.18 15.22 2.18
N GLU A 70 -11.08 15.07 3.16
CA GLU A 70 -10.76 15.25 4.58
C GLU A 70 -9.78 14.19 5.07
N ASP A 71 -10.04 12.90 4.78
CA ASP A 71 -9.16 11.81 5.16
C ASP A 71 -7.79 11.90 4.46
N LEU A 72 -7.76 12.32 3.18
CA LEU A 72 -6.51 12.56 2.46
C LEU A 72 -5.72 13.71 3.10
N SER A 73 -6.37 14.82 3.43
CA SER A 73 -5.72 15.96 4.10
C SER A 73 -5.19 15.56 5.48
N LYS A 74 -5.97 14.78 6.24
CA LYS A 74 -5.54 14.22 7.53
C LYS A 74 -4.32 13.33 7.36
N LEU A 75 -4.31 12.44 6.36
CA LEU A 75 -3.17 11.57 6.06
C LEU A 75 -1.92 12.38 5.71
N GLU A 76 -2.01 13.35 4.81
CA GLU A 76 -0.87 14.20 4.43
C GLU A 76 -0.31 14.99 5.62
N LYS A 77 -1.20 15.50 6.49
CA LYS A 77 -0.82 16.19 7.71
C LYS A 77 -0.07 15.25 8.65
N VAL A 78 -0.57 14.04 8.90
CA VAL A 78 0.10 13.05 9.75
C VAL A 78 1.47 12.70 9.19
N ILE A 79 1.59 12.43 7.89
CA ILE A 79 2.85 12.12 7.22
C ILE A 79 3.87 13.25 7.41
N SER A 80 3.44 14.50 7.21
CA SER A 80 4.30 15.68 7.32
C SER A 80 4.74 15.93 8.76
N GLN A 81 3.81 15.91 9.71
CA GLN A 81 4.08 16.16 11.13
C GLN A 81 4.98 15.09 11.76
N ASN A 82 4.92 13.86 11.26
CA ASN A 82 5.75 12.75 11.72
C ASN A 82 7.04 12.60 10.90
N ASN A 83 7.43 13.61 10.11
CA ASN A 83 8.73 13.68 9.44
C ASN A 83 9.05 12.44 8.60
N PHE A 84 8.10 11.92 7.81
CA PHE A 84 8.22 10.66 7.08
C PHE A 84 9.59 10.45 6.39
N ARG A 85 10.10 11.47 5.70
CA ARG A 85 11.39 11.38 4.98
C ARG A 85 12.60 11.15 5.89
N ARG A 86 12.52 11.60 7.14
CA ARG A 86 13.58 11.48 8.15
C ARG A 86 13.55 10.14 8.89
N ILE A 87 12.50 9.35 8.76
CA ILE A 87 12.43 8.04 9.43
C ILE A 87 13.62 7.19 8.97
N GLU A 88 14.35 6.66 9.95
CA GLU A 88 15.52 5.81 9.74
C GLU A 88 15.24 4.39 10.23
N GLU A 89 15.84 3.45 9.51
CA GLU A 89 15.75 2.02 9.74
C GLU A 89 17.09 1.53 10.31
N ASP A 90 17.08 0.57 11.23
CA ASP A 90 18.27 0.04 11.88
C ASP A 90 19.05 -0.97 11.03
N HIS A 91 18.48 -1.32 9.86
CA HIS A 91 19.00 -2.28 8.88
C HIS A 91 19.29 -3.69 9.42
N LYS A 92 18.79 -4.03 10.61
CA LYS A 92 18.86 -5.40 11.14
C LYS A 92 17.82 -6.25 10.46
N LYS A 93 18.26 -7.36 9.87
CA LYS A 93 17.36 -8.32 9.24
C LYS A 93 16.46 -8.96 10.30
N VAL A 94 15.16 -8.86 10.10
CA VAL A 94 14.15 -9.58 10.88
C VAL A 94 13.45 -10.56 9.94
N TYR A 95 13.59 -11.85 10.22
CA TYR A 95 12.97 -12.90 9.42
C TYR A 95 11.55 -13.20 9.91
N ASP A 96 10.70 -13.65 8.98
CA ASP A 96 9.30 -14.05 9.23
C ASP A 96 8.43 -13.02 9.96
N PHE A 97 8.83 -11.75 9.94
CA PHE A 97 8.08 -10.63 10.48
C PHE A 97 7.11 -10.07 9.45
N ILE A 98 5.97 -9.58 9.94
CA ILE A 98 5.03 -8.83 9.12
C ILE A 98 5.52 -7.40 9.04
N SER A 99 6.08 -7.04 7.89
CA SER A 99 6.56 -5.69 7.62
C SER A 99 5.50 -4.84 6.94
N THR A 100 5.64 -3.53 7.07
CA THR A 100 4.87 -2.47 6.43
C THR A 100 5.83 -1.65 5.60
N SER A 101 5.43 -1.33 4.37
CA SER A 101 6.15 -0.46 3.45
C SER A 101 5.21 0.62 2.95
N ILE A 102 5.70 1.87 2.95
CA ILE A 102 4.96 3.03 2.46
C ILE A 102 5.78 3.69 1.37
N ILE A 103 5.15 3.97 0.23
CA ILE A 103 5.76 4.67 -0.90
C ILE A 103 4.90 5.88 -1.23
N ILE A 104 5.51 7.06 -1.28
CA ILE A 104 4.90 8.32 -1.68
C ILE A 104 5.63 8.79 -2.94
N LYS A 105 4.93 8.88 -4.07
CA LYS A 105 5.53 9.25 -5.36
C LYS A 105 5.47 10.75 -5.66
N LYS A 106 4.59 11.50 -5.00
CA LYS A 106 4.35 12.93 -5.28
C LYS A 106 4.31 13.75 -3.98
N GLY A 107 4.60 15.04 -4.09
CA GLY A 107 4.58 15.99 -2.97
C GLY A 107 5.89 16.05 -2.17
N SER A 108 5.90 16.91 -1.14
CA SER A 108 7.08 17.19 -0.32
C SER A 108 7.64 15.97 0.42
N ASN A 109 6.76 15.01 0.74
CA ASN A 109 7.09 13.76 1.44
C ASN A 109 7.43 12.60 0.50
N SER A 110 7.70 12.84 -0.79
CA SER A 110 8.07 11.79 -1.72
C SER A 110 9.24 10.95 -1.19
N GLY A 111 9.09 9.63 -1.17
CA GLY A 111 10.06 8.70 -0.62
C GLY A 111 9.47 7.32 -0.34
N SER A 112 10.33 6.40 0.09
CA SER A 112 9.96 5.05 0.51
C SER A 112 10.52 4.78 1.90
N LYS A 113 9.73 4.16 2.76
CA LYS A 113 10.13 3.71 4.11
C LYS A 113 9.51 2.36 4.41
N THR A 114 10.22 1.54 5.17
CA THR A 114 9.75 0.22 5.57
C THR A 114 10.16 -0.11 7.00
N ASP A 115 9.41 -0.98 7.66
CA ASP A 115 9.83 -1.63 8.91
C ASP A 115 10.21 -3.11 8.72
N ALA A 116 10.60 -3.48 7.49
CA ALA A 116 11.21 -4.78 7.20
C ALA A 116 12.52 -5.01 7.98
N SER A 117 13.18 -3.93 8.38
CA SER A 117 14.12 -3.90 9.49
C SER A 117 13.55 -3.04 10.63
N ALA A 118 14.16 -3.03 11.82
CA ALA A 118 13.53 -2.29 12.91
C ALA A 118 13.62 -0.79 12.66
N ILE A 119 12.53 -0.06 12.90
CA ILE A 119 12.56 1.41 12.93
C ILE A 119 13.43 1.86 14.09
N MET A 120 14.31 2.83 13.85
CA MET A 120 15.17 3.38 14.89
C MET A 120 14.33 3.92 16.06
N PRO A 121 14.76 3.72 17.33
CA PRO A 121 13.92 4.01 18.50
C PRO A 121 13.32 5.42 18.54
N ASN A 122 14.07 6.42 18.10
CA ASN A 122 13.66 7.83 18.01
C ASN A 122 12.56 8.10 16.97
N TYR A 123 12.32 7.19 16.03
CA TYR A 123 11.28 7.32 14.99
C TYR A 123 10.11 6.32 15.17
N LYS A 124 10.11 5.48 16.20
CA LYS A 124 9.05 4.48 16.41
C LYS A 124 7.67 5.11 16.50
N THR A 125 7.50 6.14 17.33
CA THR A 125 6.22 6.85 17.47
C THR A 125 5.78 7.48 16.14
N ASN A 126 6.72 8.08 15.40
CA ASN A 126 6.45 8.68 14.09
C ASN A 126 5.92 7.63 13.11
N TRP A 127 6.59 6.48 13.03
CA TRP A 127 6.19 5.37 12.17
C TRP A 127 4.82 4.79 12.57
N THR A 128 4.59 4.58 13.87
CA THR A 128 3.30 4.12 14.38
C THR A 128 2.18 5.09 14.00
N ASN A 129 2.35 6.39 14.22
CA ASN A 129 1.33 7.38 13.88
C ASN A 129 0.97 7.35 12.38
N ILE A 130 1.98 7.25 11.52
CA ILE A 130 1.78 7.20 10.07
C ILE A 130 1.04 5.91 9.67
N THR A 131 1.53 4.75 10.12
CA THR A 131 0.90 3.47 9.78
C THR A 131 -0.51 3.34 10.33
N SER A 132 -0.79 3.89 11.50
CA SER A 132 -2.15 3.99 12.06
C SER A 132 -3.08 4.82 11.19
N ALA A 133 -2.63 5.97 10.64
CA ALA A 133 -3.47 6.79 9.76
C ALA A 133 -3.88 6.05 8.47
N PHE A 134 -3.00 5.22 7.90
CA PHE A 134 -3.37 4.34 6.79
C PHE A 134 -4.41 3.29 7.20
N GLN A 135 -4.23 2.68 8.38
CA GLN A 135 -5.17 1.70 8.93
C GLN A 135 -6.54 2.33 9.27
N GLU A 136 -6.60 3.58 9.66
CA GLU A 136 -7.87 4.31 9.83
C GLU A 136 -8.64 4.41 8.52
N ILE A 137 -7.97 4.79 7.41
CA ILE A 137 -8.59 4.84 6.08
C ILE A 137 -9.13 3.46 5.68
N ILE A 138 -8.33 2.41 5.89
CA ILE A 138 -8.74 1.02 5.61
C ILE A 138 -9.99 0.66 6.42
N ASN A 139 -9.95 0.84 7.73
CA ASN A 139 -11.05 0.45 8.63
C ASN A 139 -12.34 1.22 8.38
N ALA A 140 -12.25 2.49 7.94
CA ALA A 140 -13.41 3.33 7.64
C ALA A 140 -14.10 2.94 6.33
N ASN A 141 -13.36 2.40 5.35
CA ASN A 141 -13.86 2.21 3.98
C ASN A 141 -14.04 0.75 3.58
N VAL A 142 -13.24 -0.15 4.13
CA VAL A 142 -13.25 -1.57 3.74
C VAL A 142 -14.30 -2.31 4.55
N LYS A 143 -15.26 -2.93 3.84
CA LYS A 143 -16.30 -3.73 4.49
C LYS A 143 -15.68 -5.05 4.96
N LYS A 144 -15.68 -5.28 6.27
CA LYS A 144 -15.22 -6.55 6.85
C LYS A 144 -16.22 -7.65 6.46
N GLN A 145 -15.73 -8.69 5.77
CA GLN A 145 -16.48 -9.89 5.40
C GLN A 145 -16.26 -11.02 6.41
#